data_AF-A0A7C4E2V7-F1
#
_entry.id   AF-A0A7C4E2V7-F1
#
_cell.length_a   1.000
_cell.length_b   1.000
_cell.length_c   1.000
_cell.angle_alpha   90.00
_cell.angle_beta   90.00
_cell.angle_gamma   90.00
#
_symmetry.space_group_name_H-M   'P 1'
#
loop_
_entity.id
_entity.type
_entity.pdbx_description
1 polymer ?
#
loop_
_entity_poly.entity_id
_entity_poly.type
_entity_poly.pdbx_seq_one_letter_code
_entity_poly.pdbx_strand_id
1 'polypeptide(L)'
;MKKIGELKFFPSRGILKIVFQDGSEELVRDPRVDFIKISKIDEKAIQILKEKIVSRIFYMLLLRPYNKYLLAATYYGRWKNVPRSKIDRILERLESTSLIRDMPWAPEFGERFGISKKSRKVFEANGHELLKFVLSEDSEMRAEFFILAELVRHLNPREIYFEWSVSSIREANVDIIKLIKMKFLLLEFIAMLVRNRCFRILERTLNSIGENFQSLCRKLAWLIHVYEPKPILEHFISSIEEEIPEIVLTEIDRMIIKFFGKKSDAIYKLLLFMLVLPEKTAEELVTKLSIW
;
A
#
# COMPACT_ATOMS: atom_id res chain seq x y z
N MET A 1 -20.91 8.25 -20.05
CA MET A 1 -20.40 8.90 -18.82
C MET A 1 -19.84 10.25 -19.18
N LYS A 2 -20.12 11.29 -18.38
CA LYS A 2 -19.46 12.59 -18.51
C LYS A 2 -17.97 12.44 -18.14
N LYS A 3 -17.09 13.22 -18.78
CA LYS A 3 -15.66 13.24 -18.44
C LYS A 3 -15.44 14.12 -17.22
N ILE A 4 -14.78 13.58 -16.20
CA ILE A 4 -14.35 14.34 -15.03
C ILE A 4 -13.38 15.44 -15.50
N GLY A 5 -13.61 16.66 -15.02
CA GLY A 5 -12.65 17.76 -15.10
C GLY A 5 -11.80 17.85 -13.83
N GLU A 6 -12.45 17.92 -12.67
CA GLU A 6 -11.81 18.11 -11.36
C GLU A 6 -12.54 17.30 -10.27
N LEU A 7 -11.79 16.85 -9.26
CA LEU A 7 -12.33 16.29 -8.02
C LEU A 7 -12.02 17.25 -6.86
N LYS A 8 -13.05 17.60 -6.09
CA LYS A 8 -12.90 18.44 -4.89
C LYS A 8 -13.26 17.64 -3.66
N PHE A 9 -12.30 17.53 -2.74
CA PHE A 9 -12.46 16.91 -1.44
C PHE A 9 -12.48 17.99 -0.38
N PHE A 10 -13.41 17.88 0.56
CA PHE A 10 -13.44 18.73 1.76
C PHE A 10 -13.52 17.79 2.97
N PRO A 11 -12.38 17.22 3.41
CA PRO A 11 -12.32 16.25 4.50
C PRO A 11 -13.05 16.69 5.76
N SER A 12 -12.79 17.92 6.23
CA SER A 12 -13.46 18.54 7.38
C SER A 12 -14.99 18.60 7.30
N ARG A 13 -15.57 18.53 6.09
CA ARG A 13 -17.02 18.59 5.83
C ARG A 13 -17.60 17.26 5.33
N GLY A 14 -16.77 16.25 5.08
CA GLY A 14 -17.18 14.99 4.45
C GLY A 14 -17.72 15.13 3.03
N ILE A 15 -17.37 16.19 2.32
CA ILE A 15 -17.90 16.49 0.97
C ILE A 15 -16.91 15.99 -0.09
N LEU A 16 -17.45 15.31 -1.08
CA LEU A 16 -16.76 14.92 -2.30
C LEU A 16 -17.59 15.34 -3.50
N LYS A 17 -17.01 16.17 -4.36
CA LYS A 17 -17.68 16.78 -5.50
C LYS A 17 -16.90 16.52 -6.78
N ILE A 18 -17.61 16.16 -7.84
CA ILE A 18 -17.08 16.04 -9.18
C ILE A 18 -17.45 17.30 -9.95
N VAL A 19 -16.46 17.95 -10.55
CA VAL A 19 -16.68 19.01 -11.55
C VAL A 19 -16.37 18.40 -12.90
N PHE A 20 -17.34 18.36 -13.79
CA PHE A 20 -17.18 17.81 -15.14
C PHE A 20 -16.57 18.84 -16.08
N GLN A 21 -16.01 18.38 -17.20
CA GLN A 21 -15.40 19.27 -18.20
C GLN A 21 -16.38 20.29 -18.81
N ASP A 22 -17.69 20.01 -18.77
CA ASP A 22 -18.76 20.92 -19.18
C ASP A 22 -19.10 21.98 -18.11
N GLY A 23 -18.37 22.00 -16.99
CA GLY A 23 -18.58 22.90 -15.86
C GLY A 23 -19.72 22.48 -14.93
N SER A 24 -20.46 21.40 -15.26
CA SER A 24 -21.50 20.89 -14.36
C SER A 24 -20.89 20.21 -13.15
N GLU A 25 -21.64 20.21 -12.04
CA GLU A 25 -21.14 19.75 -10.76
C GLU A 25 -22.06 18.67 -10.18
N GLU A 26 -21.46 17.63 -9.60
CA GLU A 26 -22.18 16.55 -8.95
C GLU A 26 -21.59 16.29 -7.56
N LEU A 27 -22.47 16.32 -6.55
CA LEU A 27 -22.13 15.90 -5.20
C LEU A 27 -22.23 14.37 -5.10
N VAL A 28 -21.12 13.72 -4.74
CA VAL A 28 -21.09 12.26 -4.58
C VAL A 28 -21.88 11.87 -3.34
N ARG A 29 -22.94 11.09 -3.55
CA ARG A 29 -23.79 10.57 -2.49
C ARG A 29 -23.05 9.51 -1.68
N ASP A 30 -23.28 9.48 -0.38
CA ASP A 30 -22.72 8.44 0.49
C ASP A 30 -23.48 7.13 0.27
N PRO A 31 -22.82 6.04 -0.19
CA PRO A 31 -23.48 4.76 -0.40
C PRO A 31 -23.93 4.09 0.90
N ARG A 32 -23.49 4.55 2.09
CA ARG A 32 -23.78 3.96 3.41
C ARG A 32 -23.45 2.46 3.49
N VAL A 33 -22.43 2.03 2.74
CA VAL A 33 -21.87 0.68 2.78
C VAL A 33 -20.53 0.73 3.50
N ASP A 34 -20.45 0.20 4.71
CA ASP A 34 -19.24 0.26 5.54
C ASP A 34 -18.15 -0.72 5.11
N PHE A 35 -18.55 -1.82 4.47
CA PHE A 35 -17.67 -2.90 4.06
C PHE A 35 -17.72 -3.12 2.56
N ILE A 36 -16.54 -3.16 1.94
CA ILE A 36 -16.36 -3.33 0.50
C ILE A 36 -15.99 -4.77 0.25
N LYS A 37 -16.69 -5.39 -0.70
CA LYS A 37 -16.33 -6.72 -1.20
C LYS A 37 -15.05 -6.63 -2.00
N ILE A 38 -14.10 -7.49 -1.66
CA ILE A 38 -12.81 -7.56 -2.35
C ILE A 38 -12.55 -8.97 -2.85
N SER A 39 -11.76 -9.08 -3.91
CA SER A 39 -11.09 -10.34 -4.23
C SER A 39 -10.00 -10.56 -3.18
N LYS A 40 -10.06 -11.65 -2.43
CA LYS A 40 -9.05 -12.02 -1.42
C LYS A 40 -8.23 -13.20 -1.94
N ILE A 41 -6.92 -13.20 -1.67
CA ILE A 41 -6.07 -14.37 -1.92
C ILE A 41 -6.51 -15.51 -0.97
N ASP A 42 -6.70 -16.71 -1.52
CA ASP A 42 -7.02 -17.92 -0.76
C ASP A 42 -5.97 -18.17 0.34
N GLU A 43 -6.40 -18.54 1.55
CA GLU A 43 -5.50 -18.95 2.63
C GLU A 43 -4.55 -20.08 2.21
N LYS A 44 -5.00 -21.00 1.36
CA LYS A 44 -4.14 -22.06 0.79
C LYS A 44 -3.03 -21.48 -0.08
N ALA A 45 -3.30 -20.40 -0.81
CA ALA A 45 -2.29 -19.68 -1.55
C ALA A 45 -1.27 -19.02 -0.61
N ILE A 46 -1.69 -18.54 0.56
CA ILE A 46 -0.77 -17.98 1.57
C ILE A 46 0.16 -19.05 2.18
N GLN A 47 -0.29 -20.31 2.29
CA GLN A 47 0.55 -21.40 2.82
C GLN A 47 1.86 -21.59 2.03
N ILE A 48 1.87 -21.28 0.73
CA ILE A 48 3.07 -21.43 -0.10
C ILE A 48 4.18 -20.44 0.33
N LEU A 49 3.82 -19.31 0.94
CA LEU A 49 4.78 -18.34 1.49
C LEU A 49 5.44 -18.85 2.78
N LYS A 50 5.00 -19.96 3.38
CA LYS A 50 5.71 -20.59 4.50
C LYS A 50 6.96 -21.35 4.03
N GLU A 51 7.05 -21.70 2.75
CA GLU A 51 8.22 -22.34 2.18
C GLU A 51 9.40 -21.35 2.08
N LYS A 52 10.53 -21.68 2.72
CA LYS A 52 11.72 -20.80 2.84
C LYS A 52 12.24 -20.23 1.51
N ILE A 53 12.14 -20.96 0.40
CA ILE A 53 12.62 -20.49 -0.90
C ILE A 53 11.58 -19.58 -1.57
N VAL A 54 10.30 -19.95 -1.47
CA VAL A 54 9.19 -19.18 -2.04
C VAL A 54 9.10 -17.81 -1.35
N SER A 55 9.20 -17.78 -0.03
CA SER A 55 9.17 -16.53 0.74
C SER A 55 10.30 -15.58 0.37
N ARG A 56 11.52 -16.11 0.15
CA ARG A 56 12.64 -15.28 -0.28
C ARG A 56 12.48 -14.75 -1.71
N ILE A 57 11.96 -15.57 -2.63
CA ILE A 57 11.69 -15.14 -4.01
C ILE A 57 10.63 -14.06 -4.02
N PHE A 58 9.52 -14.27 -3.31
CA PHE A 58 8.45 -13.29 -3.19
C PHE A 58 8.97 -12.00 -2.56
N TYR A 59 9.74 -12.08 -1.47
CA TYR A 59 10.29 -10.90 -0.81
C TYR A 59 11.21 -10.09 -1.72
N MET A 60 12.06 -10.75 -2.52
CA MET A 60 12.86 -10.04 -3.53
C MET A 60 11.98 -9.32 -4.56
N LEU A 61 10.93 -9.98 -5.01
CA LEU A 61 9.95 -9.44 -5.97
C LEU A 61 9.10 -8.31 -5.38
N LEU A 62 8.95 -8.26 -4.04
CA LEU A 62 8.27 -7.18 -3.32
C LEU A 62 9.10 -5.90 -3.31
N LEU A 63 10.42 -6.03 -3.24
CA LEU A 63 11.33 -4.88 -3.27
C LEU A 63 11.56 -4.35 -4.68
N ARG A 64 11.47 -5.18 -5.71
CA ARG A 64 11.65 -4.71 -7.08
C ARG A 64 11.19 -5.71 -8.13
N PRO A 65 10.90 -5.23 -9.34
CA PRO A 65 10.69 -6.13 -10.45
C PRO A 65 11.96 -6.91 -10.78
N TYR A 66 11.78 -8.17 -11.18
CA TYR A 66 12.85 -9.03 -11.66
C TYR A 66 12.43 -9.74 -12.94
N ASN A 67 13.39 -9.91 -13.86
CA ASN A 67 13.20 -10.91 -14.89
C ASN A 67 13.45 -12.33 -14.38
N LYS A 68 12.78 -13.30 -15.01
CA LYS A 68 12.90 -14.74 -14.71
C LYS A 68 14.35 -15.23 -14.65
N TYR A 69 15.19 -14.77 -15.58
CA TYR A 69 16.58 -15.22 -15.70
C TYR A 69 17.49 -14.65 -14.61
N LEU A 70 17.25 -13.44 -14.15
CA LEU A 70 18.00 -12.75 -13.10
C LEU A 70 17.70 -13.38 -11.74
N LEU A 71 16.43 -13.75 -11.50
CA LEU A 71 16.06 -14.57 -10.35
C LEU A 71 16.77 -15.91 -10.40
N ALA A 72 16.70 -16.62 -11.53
CA ALA A 72 17.38 -17.89 -11.70
C ALA A 72 18.90 -17.74 -11.50
N ALA A 73 19.56 -16.74 -12.06
CA ALA A 73 21.00 -16.50 -11.88
C ALA A 73 21.36 -16.20 -10.42
N THR A 74 20.50 -15.48 -9.69
CA THR A 74 20.71 -15.19 -8.27
C THR A 74 20.66 -16.47 -7.43
N TYR A 75 19.72 -17.38 -7.73
CA TYR A 75 19.53 -18.62 -6.96
C TYR A 75 20.36 -19.83 -7.44
N TYR A 76 20.63 -19.91 -8.75
CA TYR A 76 21.43 -20.96 -9.40
C TYR A 76 22.93 -20.74 -9.19
N GLY A 77 23.39 -19.49 -9.26
CA GLY A 77 24.80 -19.15 -9.04
C GLY A 77 25.11 -18.81 -7.59
N ARG A 78 24.60 -17.67 -7.11
CA ARG A 78 25.13 -17.03 -5.89
C ARG A 78 24.53 -17.55 -4.57
N TRP A 79 23.29 -18.05 -4.55
CA TRP A 79 22.58 -18.23 -3.27
C TRP A 79 22.44 -19.68 -2.80
N LYS A 80 22.04 -20.64 -3.66
CA LYS A 80 21.65 -21.98 -3.17
C LYS A 80 21.77 -23.16 -4.16
N ASN A 81 22.41 -23.00 -5.32
CA ASN A 81 22.41 -24.02 -6.38
C ASN A 81 21.01 -24.57 -6.67
N VAL A 82 19.99 -23.70 -6.64
CA VAL A 82 18.61 -24.13 -6.89
C VAL A 82 18.44 -24.34 -8.38
N PRO A 83 17.96 -25.52 -8.82
CA PRO A 83 17.74 -25.77 -10.24
C PRO A 83 16.77 -24.73 -10.82
N ARG A 84 17.05 -24.25 -12.02
CA ARG A 84 16.17 -23.30 -12.72
C ARG A 84 14.73 -23.81 -12.82
N SER A 85 14.54 -25.11 -13.09
CA SER A 85 13.21 -25.74 -13.12
C SER A 85 12.43 -25.58 -11.82
N LYS A 86 13.10 -25.52 -10.67
CA LYS A 86 12.47 -25.27 -9.37
C LYS A 86 12.04 -23.81 -9.23
N ILE A 87 12.85 -22.85 -9.70
CA ILE A 87 12.47 -21.42 -9.72
C ILE A 87 11.26 -21.22 -10.63
N ASP A 88 11.26 -21.83 -11.81
CA ASP A 88 10.16 -21.74 -12.78
C ASP A 88 8.84 -22.23 -12.16
N ARG A 89 8.85 -23.41 -11.51
CA ARG A 89 7.68 -23.93 -10.79
C ARG A 89 7.21 -23.03 -9.65
N ILE A 90 8.13 -22.37 -8.93
CA ILE A 90 7.76 -21.43 -7.87
C ILE A 90 7.07 -20.19 -8.45
N LEU A 91 7.60 -19.65 -9.54
CA LEU A 91 7.00 -18.50 -10.22
C LEU A 91 5.62 -18.85 -10.77
N GLU A 92 5.45 -20.01 -11.39
CA GLU A 92 4.15 -20.50 -11.85
C GLU A 92 3.14 -20.63 -10.71
N ARG A 93 3.56 -21.20 -9.56
CA ARG A 93 2.71 -21.28 -8.36
C ARG A 93 2.30 -19.90 -7.87
N LEU A 94 3.26 -18.98 -7.71
CA LEU A 94 3.00 -17.62 -7.25
C LEU A 94 2.10 -16.82 -8.22
N GLU A 95 2.27 -17.01 -9.53
CA GLU A 95 1.46 -16.39 -10.58
C GLU A 95 0.03 -16.93 -10.55
N SER A 96 -0.13 -18.25 -10.44
CA SER A 96 -1.44 -18.91 -10.34
C SER A 96 -2.26 -18.51 -9.12
N THR A 97 -1.59 -18.05 -8.06
CA THR A 97 -2.23 -17.57 -6.82
C THR A 97 -2.32 -16.05 -6.74
N SER A 98 -2.05 -15.33 -7.83
CA SER A 98 -2.07 -13.85 -7.90
C SER A 98 -1.12 -13.14 -6.93
N LEU A 99 -0.16 -13.86 -6.36
CA LEU A 99 0.85 -13.35 -5.43
C LEU A 99 1.98 -12.62 -6.18
N ILE A 100 2.17 -12.92 -7.46
CA ILE A 100 3.02 -12.11 -8.35
C ILE A 100 2.23 -11.77 -9.61
N ARG A 101 2.66 -10.71 -10.29
CA ARG A 101 2.12 -10.29 -11.58
C ARG A 101 3.23 -10.17 -12.61
N ASP A 102 2.90 -10.48 -13.86
CA ASP A 102 3.76 -10.12 -14.99
C ASP A 102 3.58 -8.63 -15.30
N MET A 103 4.68 -7.95 -15.55
CA MET A 103 4.74 -6.52 -15.82
C MET A 103 5.13 -6.29 -17.27
N PRO A 104 4.44 -5.38 -17.98
CA PRO A 104 4.92 -4.92 -19.27
C PRO A 104 6.30 -4.29 -19.09
N TRP A 105 7.21 -4.57 -20.01
CA TRP A 105 8.56 -3.99 -19.94
C TRP A 105 8.49 -2.46 -20.00
N ALA A 106 9.20 -1.80 -19.10
CA ALA A 106 9.38 -0.36 -19.06
C ALA A 106 10.89 0.00 -19.17
N PRO A 107 11.26 1.13 -19.81
CA PRO A 107 12.66 1.59 -19.93
C PRO A 107 13.39 1.66 -18.59
N GLU A 108 12.69 2.10 -17.54
CA GLU A 108 13.20 2.22 -16.18
C GLU A 108 13.76 0.90 -15.62
N PHE A 109 13.26 -0.24 -16.09
CA PHE A 109 13.78 -1.55 -15.67
C PHE A 109 15.19 -1.81 -16.20
N GLY A 110 15.47 -1.37 -17.43
CA GLY A 110 16.80 -1.45 -18.02
C GLY A 110 17.78 -0.53 -17.31
N GLU A 111 17.38 0.73 -17.14
CA GLU A 111 18.22 1.79 -16.57
C GLU A 111 18.52 1.56 -15.08
N ARG A 112 17.51 1.18 -14.29
CA ARG A 112 17.65 1.07 -12.84
C ARG A 112 18.00 -0.33 -12.36
N PHE A 113 17.55 -1.38 -13.05
CA PHE A 113 17.65 -2.77 -12.57
C PHE A 113 18.46 -3.68 -13.50
N GLY A 114 19.00 -3.16 -14.61
CA GLY A 114 19.77 -3.94 -15.57
C GLY A 114 18.92 -5.01 -16.28
N ILE A 115 17.61 -4.81 -16.38
CA ILE A 115 16.70 -5.75 -17.04
C ILE A 115 16.67 -5.45 -18.54
N SER A 116 17.24 -6.34 -19.34
CA SER A 116 17.26 -6.22 -20.80
C SER A 116 15.85 -6.13 -21.41
N LYS A 117 15.70 -5.32 -22.47
CA LYS A 117 14.49 -5.27 -23.33
C LYS A 117 14.13 -6.64 -23.94
N LYS A 118 15.10 -7.56 -24.07
CA LYS A 118 14.87 -8.94 -24.55
C LYS A 118 14.32 -9.87 -23.44
N SER A 119 14.02 -9.34 -22.25
CA SER A 119 13.44 -10.09 -21.14
C SER A 119 12.03 -10.57 -21.49
N ARG A 120 11.81 -11.89 -21.45
CA ARG A 120 10.55 -12.51 -21.88
C ARG A 120 9.39 -12.43 -20.85
N LYS A 121 9.69 -12.20 -19.57
CA LYS A 121 8.71 -11.94 -18.49
C LYS A 121 9.38 -11.18 -17.34
N VAL A 122 8.72 -10.14 -16.83
CA VAL A 122 9.19 -9.33 -15.70
C VAL A 122 8.16 -9.47 -14.59
N PHE A 123 8.57 -10.05 -13.46
CA PHE A 123 7.66 -10.28 -12.34
C PHE A 123 7.84 -9.21 -11.27
N GLU A 124 6.76 -8.90 -10.58
CA GLU A 124 6.75 -8.13 -9.33
C GLU A 124 5.79 -8.79 -8.35
N ALA A 125 6.09 -8.69 -7.06
CA ALA A 125 5.20 -9.22 -6.04
C ALA A 125 3.98 -8.34 -5.86
N ASN A 126 2.87 -9.01 -5.59
CA ASN A 126 1.60 -8.38 -5.35
C ASN A 126 1.43 -8.08 -3.86
N GLY A 127 2.21 -7.10 -3.36
CA GLY A 127 2.19 -6.72 -1.94
C GLY A 127 0.85 -6.13 -1.48
N HIS A 128 0.08 -5.50 -2.38
CA HIS A 128 -1.23 -4.94 -2.04
C HIS A 128 -2.26 -6.02 -1.75
N GLU A 129 -2.23 -7.15 -2.47
CA GLU A 129 -3.12 -8.28 -2.19
C GLU A 129 -2.78 -8.97 -0.86
N LEU A 130 -1.51 -8.98 -0.44
CA LEU A 130 -1.14 -9.42 0.90
C LEU A 130 -1.67 -8.47 1.99
N LEU A 131 -1.61 -7.16 1.76
CA LEU A 131 -2.19 -6.21 2.69
C LEU A 131 -3.73 -6.36 2.76
N LYS A 132 -4.38 -6.59 1.61
CA LYS A 132 -5.80 -6.92 1.57
C LYS A 132 -6.14 -8.17 2.37
N PHE A 133 -5.33 -9.22 2.21
CA PHE A 133 -5.47 -10.44 2.99
C PHE A 133 -5.39 -10.18 4.50
N VAL A 134 -4.43 -9.34 4.94
CA VAL A 134 -4.21 -9.01 6.36
C VAL A 134 -5.36 -8.17 6.94
N LEU A 135 -5.93 -7.25 6.18
CA LEU A 135 -6.92 -6.29 6.69
C LEU A 135 -8.39 -6.71 6.48
N SER A 136 -8.66 -7.80 5.75
CA SER A 136 -10.02 -8.28 5.45
C SER A 136 -10.51 -9.41 6.33
N GLU A 137 -11.81 -9.42 6.58
CA GLU A 137 -12.58 -10.52 7.20
C GLU A 137 -13.59 -11.04 6.18
N ASP A 138 -13.65 -12.35 5.97
CA ASP A 138 -14.64 -13.00 5.08
C ASP A 138 -14.80 -12.38 3.67
N SER A 139 -13.68 -11.93 3.07
CA SER A 139 -13.61 -11.24 1.76
C SER A 139 -14.25 -9.85 1.72
N GLU A 140 -14.45 -9.27 2.89
CA GLU A 140 -14.94 -7.91 3.08
C GLU A 140 -13.89 -7.08 3.83
N MET A 141 -13.88 -5.79 3.56
CA MET A 141 -12.92 -4.87 4.13
C MET A 141 -13.57 -3.52 4.41
N ARG A 142 -13.27 -2.93 5.57
CA ARG A 142 -13.68 -1.55 5.86
C ARG A 142 -13.19 -0.59 4.80
N ALA A 143 -14.00 0.42 4.47
CA ALA A 143 -13.66 1.39 3.43
C ALA A 143 -12.29 2.05 3.65
N GLU A 144 -11.97 2.43 4.88
CA GLU A 144 -10.68 3.05 5.21
C GLU A 144 -9.49 2.11 4.92
N PHE A 145 -9.62 0.82 5.24
CA PHE A 145 -8.57 -0.17 4.98
C PHE A 145 -8.44 -0.51 3.50
N PHE A 146 -9.55 -0.46 2.76
CA PHE A 146 -9.53 -0.58 1.31
C PHE A 146 -8.78 0.59 0.67
N ILE A 147 -9.07 1.82 1.10
CA ILE A 147 -8.33 3.02 0.65
C ILE A 147 -6.84 2.89 0.98
N LEU A 148 -6.49 2.43 2.18
CA LEU A 148 -5.09 2.16 2.55
C LEU A 148 -4.43 1.14 1.60
N ALA A 149 -5.12 0.04 1.29
CA ALA A 149 -4.60 -0.99 0.39
C ALA A 149 -4.42 -0.48 -1.05
N GLU A 150 -5.36 0.32 -1.56
CA GLU A 150 -5.25 0.92 -2.88
C GLU A 150 -4.19 2.03 -2.91
N LEU A 151 -4.00 2.82 -1.85
CA LEU A 151 -2.86 3.74 -1.73
C LEU A 151 -1.54 2.97 -1.88
N VAL A 152 -1.37 1.89 -1.14
CA VAL A 152 -0.15 1.07 -1.20
C VAL A 152 0.12 0.52 -2.60
N ARG A 153 -0.93 0.13 -3.33
CA ARG A 153 -0.82 -0.35 -4.71
C ARG A 153 -0.23 0.70 -5.66
N HIS A 154 -0.49 1.98 -5.42
CA HIS A 154 -0.14 3.09 -6.31
C HIS A 154 1.11 3.86 -5.89
N LEU A 155 1.62 3.61 -4.68
CA LEU A 155 2.84 4.18 -4.15
C LEU A 155 4.07 3.33 -4.50
N ASN A 156 5.27 3.89 -4.33
CA ASN A 156 6.53 3.20 -4.62
C ASN A 156 6.76 2.01 -3.65
N PRO A 157 6.65 0.74 -4.10
CA PRO A 157 6.67 -0.42 -3.21
C PRO A 157 7.95 -0.53 -2.36
N ARG A 158 9.08 -0.05 -2.89
CA ARG A 158 10.38 -0.04 -2.20
C ARG A 158 10.41 0.76 -0.92
N GLU A 159 9.72 1.89 -0.93
CA GLU A 159 9.69 2.79 0.21
C GLU A 159 8.71 2.28 1.27
N ILE A 160 7.62 1.67 0.79
CA ILE A 160 6.57 1.11 1.63
C ILE A 160 7.09 -0.10 2.39
N TYR A 161 7.60 -1.13 1.71
CA TYR A 161 8.01 -2.37 2.36
C TYR A 161 9.40 -2.24 3.02
N PHE A 162 9.67 -3.04 4.06
CA PHE A 162 10.99 -3.04 4.70
C PHE A 162 12.05 -3.47 3.71
N GLU A 163 13.13 -2.70 3.57
CA GLU A 163 14.36 -3.18 3.00
C GLU A 163 15.17 -3.88 4.10
N TRP A 164 15.10 -5.21 4.13
CA TRP A 164 15.92 -6.03 4.99
C TRP A 164 17.25 -6.26 4.28
N SER A 165 18.35 -6.16 5.02
CA SER A 165 19.67 -6.33 4.42
C SER A 165 19.74 -7.67 3.70
N VAL A 166 20.21 -7.63 2.45
CA VAL A 166 20.24 -8.80 1.58
C VAL A 166 21.11 -9.93 2.15
N SER A 167 22.04 -9.60 3.05
CA SER A 167 22.80 -10.58 3.85
C SER A 167 21.91 -11.35 4.82
N SER A 168 21.07 -10.69 5.62
CA SER A 168 20.23 -11.33 6.64
C SER A 168 19.11 -12.21 6.04
N ILE A 169 18.59 -11.85 4.87
CA ILE A 169 17.65 -12.68 4.09
C ILE A 169 18.25 -14.06 3.76
N ARG A 170 19.59 -14.15 3.61
CA ARG A 170 20.27 -15.39 3.21
C ARG A 170 20.23 -16.45 4.30
N GLU A 171 20.18 -16.05 5.56
CA GLU A 171 20.34 -16.93 6.71
C GLU A 171 18.97 -17.37 7.25
N ALA A 172 18.05 -16.42 7.46
CA ALA A 172 16.75 -16.64 8.10
C ALA A 172 15.63 -17.12 7.15
N ASN A 173 14.58 -17.71 7.71
CA ASN A 173 13.29 -17.79 7.01
C ASN A 173 12.67 -16.39 6.99
N VAL A 174 12.15 -15.96 5.84
CA VAL A 174 11.49 -14.64 5.73
C VAL A 174 10.00 -14.85 5.92
N ASP A 175 9.47 -14.42 7.06
CA ASP A 175 8.01 -14.34 7.25
C ASP A 175 7.52 -13.01 6.69
N ILE A 176 7.11 -13.01 5.42
CA ILE A 176 6.71 -11.80 4.68
C ILE A 176 5.48 -11.16 5.32
N ILE A 177 4.52 -11.96 5.80
CA ILE A 177 3.28 -11.44 6.39
C ILE A 177 3.63 -10.70 7.67
N LYS A 178 4.47 -11.30 8.51
CA LYS A 178 4.98 -10.65 9.72
C LYS A 178 5.73 -9.35 9.40
N LEU A 179 6.57 -9.34 8.37
CA LEU A 179 7.29 -8.12 7.95
C LEU A 179 6.34 -7.01 7.48
N ILE A 180 5.33 -7.35 6.68
CA ILE A 180 4.31 -6.38 6.24
C ILE A 180 3.59 -5.83 7.48
N LYS A 181 3.08 -6.69 8.36
CA LYS A 181 2.41 -6.29 9.60
C LYS A 181 3.26 -5.35 10.45
N MET A 182 4.52 -5.71 10.70
CA MET A 182 5.46 -4.89 11.48
C MET A 182 5.68 -3.50 10.87
N LYS A 183 5.67 -3.36 9.54
CA LYS A 183 5.88 -2.07 8.87
C LYS A 183 4.68 -1.15 9.09
N PHE A 184 3.49 -1.67 8.85
CA PHE A 184 2.26 -0.89 9.04
C PHE A 184 2.02 -0.58 10.53
N LEU A 185 2.39 -1.47 11.45
CA LEU A 185 2.40 -1.17 12.88
C LEU A 185 3.37 -0.04 13.23
N LEU A 186 4.58 -0.03 12.66
CA LEU A 186 5.53 1.06 12.86
C LEU A 186 4.99 2.39 12.32
N LEU A 187 4.37 2.39 11.13
CA LEU A 187 3.77 3.59 10.56
C LEU A 187 2.63 4.12 11.43
N GLU A 188 1.76 3.24 11.92
CA GLU A 188 0.68 3.62 12.85
C GLU A 188 1.24 4.18 14.16
N PHE A 189 2.27 3.54 14.72
CA PHE A 189 2.98 4.05 15.89
C PHE A 189 3.56 5.46 15.66
N ILE A 190 4.17 5.70 14.49
CA ILE A 190 4.68 7.03 14.13
C ILE A 190 3.53 8.04 14.02
N ALA A 191 2.41 7.68 13.40
CA ALA A 191 1.24 8.54 13.29
C ALA A 191 0.71 8.93 14.68
N MET A 192 0.56 7.97 15.60
CA MET A 192 0.18 8.23 16.99
C MET A 192 1.19 9.14 17.72
N LEU A 193 2.50 8.95 17.50
CA LEU A 193 3.53 9.83 18.08
C LEU A 193 3.38 11.28 17.59
N VAL A 194 3.09 11.49 16.31
CA VAL A 194 2.83 12.83 15.75
C VAL A 194 1.56 13.42 16.38
N ARG A 195 0.46 12.65 16.47
CA ARG A 195 -0.78 13.10 17.16
C ARG A 195 -0.49 13.57 18.57
N ASN A 196 0.27 12.79 19.34
CA ASN A 196 0.59 13.11 20.73
C ASN A 196 1.47 14.36 20.87
N ARG A 197 2.49 14.51 20.02
CA ARG A 197 3.40 15.68 20.07
C ARG A 197 2.72 16.96 19.63
N CYS A 198 1.83 16.87 18.66
CA CYS A 198 1.15 18.00 18.05
C CYS A 198 -0.30 18.16 18.53
N PHE A 199 -0.70 17.47 19.61
CA PHE A 199 -2.10 17.32 20.03
C PHE A 199 -2.84 18.66 20.07
N ARG A 200 -2.31 19.66 20.78
CA ARG A 200 -2.93 20.99 20.93
C ARG A 200 -3.21 21.72 19.61
N ILE A 201 -2.40 21.46 18.59
CA ILE A 201 -2.49 22.10 17.27
C ILE A 201 -3.43 21.30 16.38
N LEU A 202 -3.43 19.98 16.53
CA LEU A 202 -4.13 19.04 15.67
C LEU A 202 -5.56 18.74 16.11
N GLU A 203 -5.87 18.82 17.40
CA GLU A 203 -7.12 18.32 18.00
C GLU A 203 -8.35 18.75 17.21
N ARG A 204 -8.50 20.05 16.93
CA ARG A 204 -9.65 20.57 16.19
C ARG A 204 -9.72 20.04 14.75
N THR A 205 -8.60 20.04 14.04
CA THR A 205 -8.52 19.55 12.65
C THR A 205 -8.82 18.06 12.59
N LEU A 206 -8.18 17.26 13.43
CA LEU A 206 -8.36 15.81 13.48
C LEU A 206 -9.78 15.43 13.88
N ASN A 207 -10.40 16.14 14.83
CA ASN A 207 -11.79 15.88 15.20
C ASN A 207 -12.73 16.20 14.02
N SER A 208 -12.53 17.33 13.34
CA SER A 208 -13.37 17.72 12.20
C SER A 208 -13.24 16.77 11.01
N ILE A 209 -12.02 16.31 10.71
CA ILE A 209 -11.78 15.33 9.65
C ILE A 209 -12.32 13.96 10.10
N GLY A 210 -11.98 13.53 11.31
CA GLY A 210 -12.30 12.22 11.86
C GLY A 210 -13.80 11.93 11.91
N GLU A 211 -14.63 12.91 12.28
CA GLU A 211 -16.10 12.78 12.29
C GLU A 211 -16.67 12.41 10.92
N ASN A 212 -16.06 12.93 9.85
CA ASN A 212 -16.54 12.78 8.48
C ASN A 212 -15.76 11.75 7.66
N PHE A 213 -14.65 11.25 8.21
CA PHE A 213 -13.65 10.48 7.48
C PHE A 213 -14.22 9.18 6.90
N GLN A 214 -15.06 8.49 7.68
CA GLN A 214 -15.68 7.24 7.27
C GLN A 214 -16.60 7.45 6.05
N SER A 215 -17.45 8.50 6.09
CA SER A 215 -18.32 8.86 4.96
C SER A 215 -17.50 9.16 3.70
N LEU A 216 -16.41 9.91 3.86
CA LEU A 216 -15.54 10.26 2.74
C LEU A 216 -14.85 9.03 2.14
N CYS A 217 -14.37 8.11 2.98
CA CYS A 217 -13.76 6.85 2.54
C CYS A 217 -14.76 5.97 1.78
N ARG A 218 -16.04 5.90 2.21
CA ARG A 218 -17.09 5.17 1.46
C ARG A 218 -17.35 5.77 0.08
N LYS A 219 -17.42 7.11 -0.03
CA LYS A 219 -17.59 7.80 -1.31
C LYS A 219 -16.38 7.59 -2.23
N LEU A 220 -15.18 7.68 -1.67
CA LEU A 220 -13.91 7.44 -2.36
C LEU A 220 -13.82 6.02 -2.91
N ALA A 221 -14.13 5.04 -2.07
CA ALA A 221 -14.14 3.64 -2.47
C ALA A 221 -15.09 3.39 -3.63
N TRP A 222 -16.29 3.98 -3.58
CA TRP A 222 -17.23 3.93 -4.69
C TRP A 222 -16.66 4.55 -5.97
N LEU A 223 -16.02 5.72 -5.89
CA LEU A 223 -15.40 6.36 -7.07
C LEU A 223 -14.27 5.51 -7.67
N ILE A 224 -13.46 4.87 -6.83
CA ILE A 224 -12.36 3.99 -7.25
C ILE A 224 -12.85 2.78 -8.07
N HIS A 225 -14.10 2.36 -7.88
CA HIS A 225 -14.71 1.32 -8.72
C HIS A 225 -15.12 1.83 -10.12
N VAL A 226 -15.31 3.14 -10.28
CA VAL A 226 -15.86 3.75 -11.51
C VAL A 226 -14.76 4.42 -12.34
N TYR A 227 -13.71 4.92 -11.69
CA TYR A 227 -12.68 5.77 -12.27
C TYR A 227 -11.28 5.27 -11.90
N GLU A 228 -10.25 5.83 -12.55
CA GLU A 228 -8.87 5.48 -12.27
C GLU A 228 -8.48 5.84 -10.82
N PRO A 229 -7.98 4.88 -10.00
CA PRO A 229 -7.82 5.11 -8.57
C PRO A 229 -6.69 6.07 -8.21
N LYS A 230 -5.56 6.00 -8.93
CA LYS A 230 -4.35 6.77 -8.62
C LYS A 230 -4.60 8.28 -8.49
N PRO A 231 -5.16 8.99 -9.49
CA PRO A 231 -5.39 10.43 -9.38
C PRO A 231 -6.37 10.79 -8.25
N ILE A 232 -7.38 9.95 -8.01
CA ILE A 232 -8.35 10.15 -6.93
C ILE A 232 -7.66 10.13 -5.57
N LEU A 233 -6.82 9.12 -5.35
CA LEU A 233 -6.09 8.93 -4.10
C LEU A 233 -5.05 10.02 -3.87
N GLU A 234 -4.32 10.44 -4.92
CA GLU A 234 -3.35 11.55 -4.81
C GLU A 234 -4.05 12.86 -4.44
N HIS A 235 -5.15 13.21 -5.12
CA HIS A 235 -5.93 14.41 -4.77
C HIS A 235 -6.50 14.34 -3.35
N PHE A 236 -6.99 13.18 -2.93
CA PHE A 236 -7.51 13.02 -1.58
C PHE A 236 -6.43 13.27 -0.51
N ILE A 237 -5.23 12.72 -0.68
CA ILE A 237 -4.12 12.97 0.25
C ILE A 237 -3.69 14.42 0.23
N SER A 238 -3.61 15.07 -0.94
CA SER A 238 -3.32 16.50 -1.02
C SER A 238 -4.36 17.35 -0.30
N SER A 239 -5.64 17.02 -0.39
CA SER A 239 -6.69 17.73 0.37
C SER A 239 -6.60 17.50 1.88
N ILE A 240 -6.11 16.34 2.34
CA ILE A 240 -5.78 16.16 3.76
C ILE A 240 -4.61 17.06 4.14
N GLU A 241 -3.54 17.05 3.34
CA GLU A 241 -2.34 17.85 3.57
C GLU A 241 -2.66 19.34 3.71
N GLU A 242 -3.54 19.88 2.86
CA GLU A 242 -4.01 21.27 2.90
C GLU A 242 -4.76 21.64 4.19
N GLU A 243 -5.42 20.68 4.85
CA GLU A 243 -6.13 20.92 6.11
C GLU A 243 -5.19 20.83 7.34
N ILE A 244 -3.99 20.27 7.18
CA ILE A 244 -3.04 20.04 8.27
C ILE A 244 -2.07 21.23 8.39
N PRO A 245 -1.88 21.79 9.60
CA PRO A 245 -0.92 22.88 9.80
C PRO A 245 0.52 22.52 9.43
N GLU A 246 1.24 23.44 8.79
CA GLU A 246 2.63 23.24 8.30
C GLU A 246 3.61 22.73 9.37
N ILE A 247 3.44 23.17 10.62
CA ILE A 247 4.26 22.72 11.74
C ILE A 247 4.13 21.20 11.99
N VAL A 248 2.95 20.63 11.73
CA VAL A 248 2.70 19.20 11.84
C VAL A 248 3.31 18.47 10.66
N LEU A 249 3.14 18.98 9.44
CA LEU A 249 3.75 18.41 8.24
C LEU A 249 5.27 18.31 8.39
N THR A 250 5.88 19.36 8.96
CA THR A 250 7.31 19.39 9.30
C THR A 250 7.67 18.31 10.33
N GLU A 251 6.82 18.05 11.32
CA GLU A 251 7.06 16.99 12.31
C GLU A 251 6.93 15.59 11.69
N ILE A 252 6.00 15.37 10.76
CA ILE A 252 5.90 14.12 9.98
C ILE A 252 7.22 13.90 9.23
N ASP A 253 7.70 14.90 8.50
CA ASP A 253 8.95 14.83 7.75
C ASP A 253 10.16 14.50 8.66
N ARG A 254 10.23 15.13 9.83
CA ARG A 254 11.25 14.84 10.85
C ARG A 254 11.17 13.41 11.34
N MET A 255 9.97 12.90 11.61
CA MET A 255 9.78 11.51 12.04
C MET A 255 10.19 10.53 10.94
N ILE A 256 9.85 10.80 9.69
CA ILE A 256 10.25 9.95 8.55
C ILE A 256 11.78 9.88 8.47
N ILE A 257 12.47 11.03 8.50
CA ILE A 257 13.93 11.06 8.46
C ILE A 257 14.52 10.32 9.67
N LYS A 258 13.94 10.50 10.86
CA LYS A 258 14.42 9.85 12.09
C LYS A 258 14.30 8.32 12.03
N PHE A 259 13.19 7.77 11.55
CA PHE A 259 12.93 6.32 11.55
C PHE A 259 13.44 5.61 10.28
N PHE A 260 13.50 6.30 9.14
CA PHE A 260 13.88 5.72 7.85
C PHE A 260 15.19 6.26 7.27
N GLY A 261 15.82 7.24 7.92
CA GLY A 261 17.12 7.81 7.54
C GLY A 261 17.09 8.76 6.33
N LYS A 262 15.94 8.90 5.67
CA LYS A 262 15.74 9.75 4.48
C LYS A 262 14.29 10.17 4.35
N LYS A 263 14.02 11.24 3.61
CA LYS A 263 12.67 11.58 3.17
C LYS A 263 12.10 10.49 2.25
N SER A 264 10.79 10.28 2.32
CA SER A 264 10.06 9.35 1.45
C SER A 264 8.65 9.87 1.25
N ASP A 265 8.32 10.19 0.00
CA ASP A 265 6.99 10.66 -0.41
C ASP A 265 5.92 9.58 -0.17
N ALA A 266 6.25 8.31 -0.45
CA ALA A 266 5.32 7.21 -0.22
C ALA A 266 5.00 7.03 1.27
N ILE A 267 6.00 7.07 2.14
CA ILE A 267 5.78 6.98 3.59
C ILE A 267 5.05 8.22 4.10
N TYR A 268 5.36 9.40 3.60
CA TYR A 268 4.67 10.64 3.96
C TYR A 268 3.17 10.57 3.67
N LYS A 269 2.79 10.16 2.45
CA LYS A 269 1.39 10.00 2.05
C LYS A 269 0.65 8.96 2.91
N LEU A 270 1.30 7.85 3.25
CA LEU A 270 0.73 6.85 4.15
C LEU A 270 0.54 7.39 5.57
N LEU A 271 1.51 8.15 6.08
CA LEU A 271 1.43 8.75 7.41
C LEU A 271 0.36 9.83 7.48
N LEU A 272 0.17 10.65 6.44
CA LEU A 272 -0.94 11.61 6.38
C LEU A 272 -2.30 10.92 6.47
N PHE A 273 -2.49 9.83 5.72
CA PHE A 273 -3.71 9.03 5.79
C PHE A 273 -3.92 8.43 7.19
N MET A 274 -2.89 7.79 7.75
CA MET A 274 -2.96 7.21 9.10
C MET A 274 -3.19 8.28 10.17
N LEU A 275 -2.62 9.47 10.02
CA LEU A 275 -2.75 10.56 10.99
C LEU A 275 -4.20 11.01 11.18
N VAL A 276 -5.04 10.92 10.15
CA VAL A 276 -6.44 11.36 10.20
C VAL A 276 -7.45 10.23 10.42
N LEU A 277 -6.99 8.99 10.59
CA LEU A 277 -7.88 7.87 10.95
C LEU A 277 -8.60 8.15 12.27
N PRO A 278 -9.93 7.96 12.35
CA PRO A 278 -10.64 7.98 13.63
C PRO A 278 -10.00 7.00 14.63
N GLU A 279 -9.99 7.35 15.91
CA GLU A 279 -9.32 6.56 16.96
C GLU A 279 -9.78 5.09 16.96
N LYS A 280 -11.08 4.84 16.91
CA LYS A 280 -11.65 3.48 16.81
C LYS A 280 -11.14 2.70 15.59
N THR A 281 -10.93 3.39 14.46
CA THR A 281 -10.41 2.77 13.23
C THR A 281 -8.92 2.45 13.34
N ALA A 282 -8.15 3.34 13.98
CA ALA A 282 -6.75 3.13 14.26
C ALA A 282 -6.53 1.94 15.22
N GLU A 283 -7.35 1.84 16.28
CA GLU A 283 -7.33 0.70 17.20
C GLU A 283 -7.60 -0.62 16.48
N GLU A 284 -8.64 -0.67 15.64
CA GLU A 284 -8.95 -1.85 14.84
C GLU A 284 -7.81 -2.23 13.88
N LEU A 285 -7.17 -1.24 13.25
CA LEU A 285 -6.00 -1.45 12.40
C LEU A 285 -4.86 -2.11 13.20
N VAL A 286 -4.55 -1.60 14.39
CA VAL A 286 -3.52 -2.17 15.28
C VAL A 286 -3.88 -3.62 15.65
N THR A 287 -5.14 -3.89 16.00
CA THR A 287 -5.61 -5.25 16.32
C THR A 287 -5.38 -6.21 15.14
N LYS A 288 -5.83 -5.86 13.93
CA LYS A 288 -5.66 -6.71 12.73
C LYS A 288 -4.19 -6.96 12.40
N LEU A 289 -3.33 -5.97 12.61
CA LEU A 289 -1.89 -6.11 12.38
C LEU A 289 -1.17 -6.93 13.47
N SER A 290 -1.77 -7.10 14.66
CA SER A 290 -1.14 -7.74 15.82
C SER A 290 -1.45 -9.24 16.00
N ILE A 291 -2.48 -9.79 15.33
CA ILE A 291 -2.92 -11.19 15.48
C ILE A 291 -1.93 -12.18 14.80
N TRP A 292 -1.70 -13.35 15.42
CA TRP A 292 -0.70 -14.37 15.06
C TRP A 292 -1.31 -15.65 14.49
#